data_AF-A0AA95LQ13-F1
#
_entry.id   AF-A0AA95LQ13-F1
#
_cell.length_a   1.000
_cell.length_b   1.000
_cell.length_c   1.000
_cell.angle_alpha   90.00
_cell.angle_beta   90.00
_cell.angle_gamma   90.00
#
_symmetry.space_group_name_H-M   'P 1'
#
loop_
_entity.id
_entity.type
_entity.pdbx_description
1 polymer ?
#
loop_
_entity_poly.entity_id
_entity_poly.type
_entity_poly.pdbx_seq_one_letter_code
_entity_poly.pdbx_strand_id
1 'polypeptide(L)'
;MLFHVSKDSLSAALQVVLKAVSANSSIPLLSGIKIQAQASGLILTASNISMTIENKIPVEIEKLTVEKTGEIVVPARYFYEIIRKLDSGRIRL
;
A
#
# COMPACT_ATOMS: atom_id res chain seq x y z
N MET A 1 -0.07 12.74 -5.01
CA MET A 1 0.75 11.64 -4.48
C MET A 1 1.84 11.34 -5.50
N LEU A 2 3.10 11.32 -5.08
CA LEU A 2 4.27 10.87 -5.85
C LEU A 2 5.35 10.42 -4.87
N PHE A 3 5.83 9.18 -4.97
CA PHE A 3 6.89 8.64 -4.12
C PHE A 3 7.69 7.53 -4.81
N HIS A 4 8.86 7.25 -4.25
CA HIS A 4 9.75 6.17 -4.65
C HIS A 4 9.91 5.18 -3.50
N VAL A 5 9.66 3.89 -3.72
CA VAL A 5 9.78 2.85 -2.68
C VAL A 5 10.45 1.59 -3.22
N SER A 6 11.19 0.85 -2.40
CA SER A 6 11.69 -0.47 -2.83
C SER A 6 10.54 -1.46 -3.02
N LYS A 7 10.64 -2.31 -4.06
CA LYS A 7 9.67 -3.39 -4.31
C LYS A 7 9.45 -4.26 -3.08
N ASP A 8 10.53 -4.63 -2.39
CA ASP A 8 10.46 -5.55 -1.25
C ASP A 8 9.71 -4.94 -0.08
N SER A 9 9.98 -3.67 0.26
CA SER A 9 9.29 -2.98 1.35
C SER A 9 7.81 -2.80 1.04
N LEU A 10 7.46 -2.39 -0.19
CA LEU A 10 6.07 -2.24 -0.59
C LEU A 10 5.35 -3.60 -0.63
N SER A 11 5.99 -4.65 -1.15
CA SER A 11 5.42 -6.00 -1.20
C SER A 11 5.16 -6.55 0.19
N ALA A 12 6.11 -6.38 1.12
CA ALA A 12 5.94 -6.82 2.51
C ALA A 12 4.79 -6.09 3.20
N ALA A 13 4.70 -4.76 3.05
CA ALA A 13 3.60 -3.97 3.61
C ALA A 13 2.25 -4.38 3.01
N LEU A 14 2.18 -4.61 1.70
CA LEU A 14 0.98 -5.07 1.01
C LEU A 14 0.53 -6.44 1.53
N GLN A 15 1.44 -7.41 1.69
CA GLN A 15 1.12 -8.73 2.26
C GLN A 15 0.53 -8.63 3.67
N VAL A 16 0.96 -7.65 4.48
CA VAL A 16 0.39 -7.42 5.81
C VAL A 16 -1.04 -6.91 5.71
N VAL A 17 -1.29 -5.83 4.96
CA VAL A 17 -2.62 -5.21 4.91
C VAL A 17 -3.64 -6.06 4.13
N LEU A 18 -3.20 -6.85 3.14
CA LEU A 18 -4.07 -7.74 2.37
C LEU A 18 -4.86 -8.74 3.24
N LYS A 19 -4.36 -9.07 4.45
CA LYS A 19 -5.07 -9.92 5.41
C LYS A 19 -6.42 -9.34 5.86
N ALA A 20 -6.59 -8.02 5.80
CA ALA A 20 -7.85 -7.35 6.11
C ALA A 20 -8.78 -7.20 4.89
N VAL A 21 -8.30 -7.44 3.67
CA VAL A 21 -9.11 -7.29 2.45
C VAL A 21 -10.07 -8.46 2.30
N SER A 22 -11.38 -8.16 2.20
CA SER A 22 -12.39 -9.16 1.87
C SER A 22 -12.62 -9.22 0.36
N ALA A 23 -12.49 -10.42 -0.21
CA ALA A 23 -12.71 -10.68 -1.63
C ALA A 23 -14.16 -10.41 -2.09
N ASN A 24 -15.11 -10.67 -1.20
CA ASN A 24 -16.54 -10.64 -1.46
C ASN A 24 -17.23 -9.59 -0.56
N SER A 25 -16.55 -8.47 -0.34
CA SER A 25 -17.10 -7.37 0.47
C SER A 25 -18.40 -6.86 -0.17
N SER A 26 -19.47 -6.76 0.64
CA SER A 26 -20.71 -6.08 0.26
C SER A 26 -20.52 -4.58 0.06
N ILE A 27 -19.43 -4.01 0.58
CA ILE A 27 -19.02 -2.61 0.40
C ILE A 27 -17.83 -2.58 -0.57
N PRO A 28 -18.01 -2.15 -1.83
CA PRO A 28 -16.97 -2.23 -2.86
C PRO A 28 -15.67 -1.52 -2.50
N LEU A 29 -15.72 -0.38 -1.80
CA LEU A 29 -14.54 0.37 -1.38
C LEU A 29 -13.58 -0.44 -0.49
N LEU A 30 -14.10 -1.36 0.31
CA LEU A 30 -13.33 -2.22 1.22
C LEU A 30 -12.59 -3.37 0.49
N SER A 31 -12.80 -3.52 -0.83
CA SER A 31 -11.96 -4.38 -1.68
C SER A 31 -10.64 -3.70 -2.09
N GLY A 32 -10.45 -2.44 -1.70
CA GLY A 32 -9.26 -1.65 -1.99
C GLY A 32 -8.26 -1.59 -0.84
N ILE A 33 -7.08 -1.03 -1.13
CA ILE A 33 -6.09 -0.61 -0.15
C ILE A 33 -5.98 0.91 -0.25
N LYS A 34 -6.13 1.59 0.90
CA LYS A 34 -5.81 3.01 1.03
C LYS A 34 -4.30 3.16 1.16
N ILE A 35 -3.72 4.02 0.33
CA ILE A 35 -2.31 4.39 0.37
C ILE A 35 -2.26 5.88 0.69
N GLN A 36 -1.53 6.24 1.73
CA GLN A 36 -1.31 7.63 2.13
C GLN A 36 0.19 7.90 2.12
N ALA A 37 0.64 8.82 1.26
CA ALA A 37 1.98 9.34 1.29
C ALA A 37 2.02 10.64 2.11
N GLN A 38 2.78 10.61 3.19
CA GLN A 38 2.98 11.71 4.12
C GLN A 38 4.47 12.07 4.20
N ALA A 39 4.79 13.22 4.78
CA ALA A 39 6.19 13.63 4.98
C ALA A 39 6.98 12.64 5.86
N SER A 40 6.30 11.93 6.76
CA SER A 40 6.88 10.93 7.66
C SER A 40 6.98 9.52 7.07
N GLY A 41 6.27 9.21 5.98
CA GLY A 41 6.26 7.87 5.40
C GLY A 41 5.04 7.53 4.56
N LEU A 42 4.94 6.25 4.22
CA LEU A 42 3.73 5.66 3.64
C LEU A 42 2.91 4.97 4.72
N ILE A 43 1.59 5.15 4.66
CA ILE A 43 0.62 4.39 5.44
C ILE A 43 -0.25 3.61 4.46
N LEU A 44 -0.28 2.29 4.62
CA LEU A 44 -1.18 1.41 3.89
C LEU A 44 -2.25 0.92 4.84
N THR A 45 -3.51 1.05 4.43
CA THR A 45 -4.66 0.62 5.24
C THR A 45 -5.59 -0.24 4.40
N ALA A 46 -5.98 -1.38 4.95
CA ALA A 46 -7.04 -2.20 4.42
C ALA A 46 -8.02 -2.56 5.53
N SER A 47 -9.28 -2.74 5.17
CA SER A 47 -10.34 -2.92 6.15
C SER A 47 -11.44 -3.80 5.57
N ASN A 48 -12.14 -4.50 6.47
CA ASN A 48 -13.42 -5.11 6.24
C ASN A 48 -14.36 -4.75 7.40
N ILE A 49 -15.51 -5.40 7.51
CA ILE A 49 -16.53 -5.08 8.52
C ILE A 49 -16.04 -5.34 9.96
N SER A 50 -15.12 -6.30 10.16
CA SER A 50 -14.70 -6.74 11.49
C SER A 50 -13.27 -6.33 11.86
N MET A 51 -12.41 -6.04 10.88
CA MET A 51 -10.98 -5.84 11.10
C MET A 51 -10.42 -4.77 10.17
N THR A 52 -9.56 -3.92 10.73
CA THR A 52 -8.73 -2.97 9.99
C THR A 52 -7.27 -3.23 10.29
N ILE A 53 -6.42 -3.27 9.26
CA ILE A 53 -4.98 -3.37 9.40
C ILE A 53 -4.34 -2.14 8.76
N GLU A 54 -3.45 -1.51 9.52
CA GLU A 54 -2.61 -0.40 9.08
C GLU A 54 -1.13 -0.82 9.15
N ASN A 55 -0.36 -0.52 8.10
CA ASN A 55 1.08 -0.74 8.05
C ASN A 55 1.79 0.55 7.65
N LYS A 56 2.89 0.88 8.34
CA LYS A 56 3.67 2.10 8.11
C LYS A 56 5.05 1.77 7.59
N ILE A 57 5.45 2.46 6.53
CA ILE A 57 6.81 2.45 5.99
C ILE A 57 7.41 3.85 6.24
N PRO A 58 8.25 4.04 7.27
CA PRO A 58 8.87 5.33 7.55
C PRO A 58 9.92 5.72 6.49
N VAL A 59 10.09 7.03 6.26
CA VAL A 59 11.08 7.59 5.31
C VAL A 59 12.53 7.31 5.70
N GLU A 60 12.79 7.13 7.00
CA GLU A 60 14.13 6.89 7.56
C GLU A 60 14.75 5.57 7.07
N ILE A 61 13.93 4.66 6.53
CA ILE A 61 14.41 3.48 5.82
C ILE A 61 14.77 3.97 4.42
N GLU A 62 16.05 3.94 4.01
CA GLU A 62 16.61 4.37 2.69
C GLU A 62 15.86 3.85 1.43
N LYS A 63 14.91 2.95 1.67
CA LYS A 63 13.96 2.34 0.76
C LYS A 63 12.75 3.22 0.43
N LEU A 64 12.59 4.44 0.96
CA LEU A 64 11.45 5.33 0.67
C LEU A 64 11.83 6.81 0.47
N THR A 65 11.25 7.49 -0.52
CA THR A 65 11.29 8.95 -0.69
C THR A 65 9.92 9.45 -1.13
N VAL A 66 9.38 10.47 -0.46
CA VAL A 66 8.09 11.08 -0.82
C VAL A 66 8.34 12.44 -1.47
N GLU A 67 7.95 12.60 -2.73
CA GLU A 67 8.09 13.87 -3.48
C GLU A 67 6.82 14.71 -3.41
N LYS A 68 5.65 14.07 -3.40
CA LYS A 68 4.36 14.74 -3.28
C LYS A 68 3.44 13.93 -2.38
N THR A 69 2.98 14.55 -1.30
CA THR A 69 1.99 13.94 -0.41
C THR A 69 0.65 13.71 -1.11
N GLY A 70 -0.21 12.93 -0.47
CA GLY A 70 -1.57 12.68 -0.91
C GLY A 70 -1.99 11.26 -0.61
N GLU A 71 -3.22 10.93 -0.98
CA GLU A 71 -3.78 9.62 -0.74
C GLU A 71 -4.62 9.14 -1.92
N ILE A 72 -4.72 7.82 -2.04
CA ILE A 72 -5.53 7.14 -3.05
C ILE A 72 -6.00 5.79 -2.50
N VAL A 73 -7.11 5.31 -3.02
CA VAL A 73 -7.54 3.92 -2.84
C VAL A 73 -7.39 3.19 -4.16
N VAL A 74 -6.70 2.04 -4.14
CA VAL A 74 -6.47 1.20 -5.32
C VAL A 74 -7.08 -0.19 -5.11
N PRO A 75 -7.54 -0.87 -6.18
CA PRO A 75 -8.02 -2.25 -6.07
C PRO A 75 -6.92 -3.18 -5.53
N ALA A 76 -7.15 -3.78 -4.37
CA ALA A 76 -6.09 -4.43 -3.60
C ALA A 76 -5.40 -5.57 -4.35
N ARG A 77 -6.21 -6.47 -4.94
CA ARG A 77 -5.73 -7.67 -5.65
C ARG A 77 -4.91 -7.31 -6.88
N TYR A 78 -5.42 -6.41 -7.72
CA TYR A 78 -4.72 -5.99 -8.93
C TYR A 78 -3.43 -5.26 -8.59
N PHE A 79 -3.49 -4.34 -7.63
CA PHE A 79 -2.31 -3.59 -7.22
C PHE A 79 -1.21 -4.53 -6.70
N TYR A 80 -1.55 -5.47 -5.81
CA TYR A 80 -0.59 -6.45 -5.33
C TYR A 80 0.02 -7.32 -6.44
N GLU A 81 -0.79 -7.82 -7.37
CA GLU A 81 -0.30 -8.65 -8.47
C GLU A 81 0.63 -7.87 -9.41
N ILE A 82 0.35 -6.59 -9.66
CA ILE A 82 1.25 -5.71 -10.42
C ILE A 82 2.59 -5.58 -9.68
N ILE A 83 2.57 -5.20 -8.41
CA ILE A 83 3.79 -5.01 -7.62
C ILE A 83 4.62 -6.31 -7.53
N ARG A 84 3.97 -7.47 -7.39
CA ARG A 84 4.64 -8.77 -7.33
C ARG A 84 5.40 -9.11 -8.63
N LYS A 85 4.83 -8.75 -9.78
CA LYS A 85 5.37 -9.06 -11.11
C LYS A 85 6.44 -8.09 -11.62
N LEU A 86 6.58 -6.91 -11.02
CA LEU A 86 7.66 -5.99 -11.36
C LEU A 86 9.03 -6.59 -11.02
N ASP A 87 10.08 -6.18 -11.72
CA ASP A 87 11.45 -6.59 -11.37
C ASP A 87 11.89 -5.99 -10.02
N SER A 88 12.92 -6.57 -9.42
CA SER A 88 13.53 -6.02 -8.20
C SER A 88 14.03 -4.60 -8.45
N GLY A 89 13.82 -3.70 -7.50
CA GLY A 89 14.34 -2.34 -7.59
C GLY A 89 13.45 -1.31 -6.90
N ARG A 90 13.65 -0.05 -7.30
CA ARG A 90 12.89 1.10 -6.81
C ARG A 90 11.70 1.36 -7.74
N ILE A 91 10.50 1.38 -7.17
CA ILE A 91 9.24 1.63 -7.86
C ILE A 91 8.85 3.09 -7.64
N ARG A 92 8.36 3.74 -8.70
CA ARG A 92 7.78 5.09 -8.65
C ARG A 92 6.27 5.00 -8.80
N LEU A 93 5.53 5.64 -7.89
CA LEU A 93 4.06 5.72 -7.87
C LEU A 93 3.61 7.15 -7.60
#